data_AF-A0A6L4Z7Q9-F1
#
_entry.id   AF-A0A6L4Z7Q9-F1
#
_cell.length_a   1.000
_cell.length_b   1.000
_cell.length_c   1.000
_cell.angle_alpha   90.00
_cell.angle_beta   90.00
_cell.angle_gamma   90.00
#
_symmetry.space_group_name_H-M   'P 1'
#
loop_
_entity.id
_entity.type
_entity.pdbx_description
1 polymer ?
#
loop_
_entity_poly.entity_id
_entity_poly.type
_entity_poly.pdbx_seq_one_letter_code
_entity_poly.pdbx_strand_id
1 'polypeptide(L)'
;MNFYRGDLHIHTVLSPCADLEMTPANIVERAKKSGIEIIGITDHNSTKNALLVKKLAEKVGIYVLTGAEVTTKEEVHCLAFFEFEGQLSQFQQFLDEQITIIPNPDGHFGYQPVVDENDNILELIPNYLPAALKSGIHEVQQKVECLDGLFIPAHVDRPANGLFSQLGFIPRGLKFDAMGISQFSSEKDVRKHHVLGNEITLIRNSDAHNLQQIGEICTSFWMGGMNFSEIKMALNQQKNRFVEVK
;
A
#
# COMPACT_ATOMS: atom_id res chain seq x y z
N MET A 1 -0.33 -26.04 -1.88
CA MET A 1 -0.84 -24.65 -1.85
C MET A 1 -0.99 -24.30 -0.40
N ASN A 2 -0.31 -23.25 0.02
CA ASN A 2 -0.22 -22.82 1.40
C ASN A 2 -1.18 -21.65 1.62
N PHE A 3 -1.59 -21.47 2.86
CA PHE A 3 -2.41 -20.35 3.30
C PHE A 3 -1.51 -19.35 4.01
N TYR A 4 -1.63 -18.07 3.64
CA TYR A 4 -0.92 -16.97 4.28
C TYR A 4 -1.86 -15.82 4.60
N ARG A 5 -1.62 -15.13 5.71
CA ARG A 5 -2.33 -13.90 6.06
C ARG A 5 -1.51 -12.68 5.67
N GLY A 6 -2.12 -11.78 4.91
CA GLY A 6 -1.48 -10.56 4.42
C GLY A 6 -2.22 -9.29 4.80
N ASP A 7 -1.46 -8.25 5.17
CA ASP A 7 -1.95 -6.88 5.37
C ASP A 7 -1.13 -5.94 4.51
N LEU A 8 -1.64 -5.61 3.32
CA LEU A 8 -0.88 -4.93 2.28
C LEU A 8 -0.94 -3.40 2.37
N HIS A 9 -1.53 -2.81 3.41
CA HIS A 9 -1.72 -1.36 3.49
C HIS A 9 -1.41 -0.88 4.92
N ILE A 10 -0.15 -0.56 5.15
CA ILE A 10 0.38 -0.13 6.46
C ILE A 10 1.26 1.10 6.25
N HIS A 11 0.98 2.15 7.02
CA HIS A 11 1.76 3.36 7.08
C HIS A 11 2.83 3.26 8.17
N THR A 12 4.03 3.78 7.91
CA THR A 12 5.04 3.97 8.95
C THR A 12 4.91 5.35 9.57
N VAL A 13 5.76 5.61 10.56
CA VAL A 13 5.94 6.93 11.17
C VAL A 13 6.24 8.05 10.15
N LEU A 14 6.64 7.71 8.92
CA LEU A 14 6.86 8.69 7.85
C LEU A 14 5.55 9.33 7.36
N SER A 15 4.43 8.63 7.44
CA SER A 15 3.13 9.21 7.10
C SER A 15 2.68 10.14 8.23
N PRO A 16 2.36 11.42 7.94
CA PRO A 16 2.14 12.42 8.98
C PRO A 16 0.87 12.18 9.84
N CYS A 17 -0.05 11.38 9.33
CA CYS A 17 -1.28 10.95 10.00
C CYS A 17 -1.11 9.65 10.80
N ALA A 18 0.05 9.01 10.76
CA ALA A 18 0.34 7.81 11.54
C ALA A 18 0.93 8.17 12.92
N ASP A 19 0.72 7.28 13.90
CA ASP A 19 1.27 7.45 15.23
C ASP A 19 2.80 7.41 15.21
N LEU A 20 3.43 8.15 16.12
CA LEU A 20 4.90 8.15 16.27
C LEU A 20 5.46 6.78 16.65
N GLU A 21 4.63 5.89 17.20
CA GLU A 21 4.98 4.50 17.51
C GLU A 21 5.03 3.59 16.28
N MET A 22 4.59 4.04 15.10
CA MET A 22 4.65 3.29 13.83
C MET A 22 6.06 3.20 13.25
N THR A 23 7.06 3.02 14.10
CA THR A 23 8.44 2.82 13.68
C THR A 23 8.61 1.47 12.97
N PRO A 24 9.59 1.33 12.06
CA PRO A 24 9.82 0.08 11.35
C PRO A 24 9.96 -1.15 12.25
N ALA A 25 10.64 -1.02 13.40
CA ALA A 25 10.81 -2.12 14.34
C ALA A 25 9.49 -2.54 14.99
N ASN A 26 8.69 -1.57 15.41
CA ASN A 26 7.40 -1.81 16.07
C ASN A 26 6.37 -2.45 15.12
N ILE A 27 6.34 -2.00 13.86
CA ILE A 27 5.48 -2.61 12.82
C ILE A 27 5.79 -4.10 12.66
N VAL A 28 7.08 -4.46 12.55
CA VAL A 28 7.51 -5.86 12.40
C VAL A 28 7.15 -6.68 13.64
N GLU A 29 7.41 -6.15 14.84
CA GLU A 29 7.06 -6.84 16.08
C GLU A 29 5.54 -7.07 16.18
N ARG A 30 4.75 -6.06 15.85
CA ARG A 30 3.29 -6.14 15.88
C ARG A 30 2.76 -7.11 14.84
N ALA A 31 3.23 -7.06 13.59
CA ALA A 31 2.84 -8.00 12.55
C ALA A 31 3.11 -9.46 12.97
N LYS A 32 4.27 -9.72 13.59
CA LYS A 32 4.61 -11.03 14.15
C LYS A 32 3.64 -11.45 15.26
N LYS A 33 3.33 -10.55 16.21
CA LYS A 33 2.36 -10.81 17.30
C LYS A 33 0.95 -11.06 16.76
N SER A 34 0.57 -10.41 15.66
CA SER A 34 -0.74 -10.56 15.00
C SER A 34 -0.84 -11.79 14.09
N GLY A 35 0.24 -12.56 13.91
CA GLY A 35 0.29 -13.73 13.03
C GLY A 35 0.06 -13.37 11.56
N ILE A 36 0.57 -12.20 11.14
CA ILE A 36 0.60 -11.77 9.75
C ILE A 36 1.96 -12.16 9.16
N GLU A 37 1.92 -12.76 7.99
CA GLU A 37 3.12 -13.31 7.33
C GLU A 37 3.55 -12.45 6.13
N ILE A 38 2.64 -11.63 5.60
CA ILE A 38 2.87 -10.74 4.48
C ILE A 38 2.42 -9.34 4.86
N ILE A 39 3.31 -8.35 4.76
CA ILE A 39 2.95 -6.95 4.99
C ILE A 39 3.29 -6.08 3.77
N GLY A 40 2.50 -5.04 3.53
CA GLY A 40 2.77 -4.02 2.52
C GLY A 40 3.00 -2.68 3.18
N ILE A 41 4.15 -2.05 2.89
CA ILE A 41 4.48 -0.72 3.41
C ILE A 41 4.17 0.32 2.36
N THR A 42 3.30 1.26 2.72
CA THR A 42 2.61 2.15 1.80
C THR A 42 2.50 3.56 2.36
N ASP A 43 3.62 4.14 2.79
CA ASP A 43 3.62 5.54 3.20
C ASP A 43 3.13 6.46 2.07
N HIS A 44 2.49 7.56 2.45
CA HIS A 44 1.96 8.52 1.48
C HIS A 44 3.07 9.05 0.57
N ASN A 45 2.94 8.86 -0.74
CA ASN A 45 3.84 9.35 -1.79
C ASN A 45 5.34 9.16 -1.49
N SER A 46 5.70 8.13 -0.74
CA SER A 46 7.09 7.88 -0.36
C SER A 46 7.34 6.41 -0.03
N THR A 47 8.53 5.94 -0.34
CA THR A 47 8.98 4.57 -0.09
C THR A 47 10.12 4.52 0.94
N LYS A 48 10.51 5.67 1.51
CA LYS A 48 11.82 5.84 2.19
C LYS A 48 12.01 4.93 3.42
N ASN A 49 10.95 4.58 4.14
CA ASN A 49 11.04 3.63 5.28
C ASN A 49 10.83 2.16 4.89
N ALA A 50 10.36 1.86 3.67
CA ALA A 50 9.91 0.52 3.30
C ALA A 50 11.05 -0.52 3.31
N LEU A 51 12.25 -0.16 2.84
CA LEU A 51 13.41 -1.06 2.83
C LEU A 51 13.91 -1.40 4.23
N LEU A 52 13.83 -0.45 5.18
CA LEU A 52 14.19 -0.71 6.56
C LEU A 52 13.21 -1.71 7.19
N VAL A 53 11.90 -1.56 6.97
CA VAL A 53 10.91 -2.54 7.41
C VAL A 53 11.21 -3.92 6.83
N LYS A 54 11.48 -4.01 5.52
CA LYS A 54 11.86 -5.27 4.85
C LYS A 54 13.06 -5.94 5.52
N LYS A 55 14.16 -5.20 5.73
CA LYS A 55 15.38 -5.69 6.39
C LYS A 55 15.09 -6.26 7.79
N LEU A 56 14.21 -5.62 8.55
CA LEU A 56 13.87 -6.05 9.91
C LEU A 56 12.92 -7.27 9.90
N ALA A 57 11.94 -7.29 9.01
CA ALA A 57 10.96 -8.35 8.84
C ALA A 57 11.56 -9.69 8.39
N GLU A 58 12.58 -9.65 7.51
CA GLU A 58 13.30 -10.84 7.04
C GLU A 58 13.90 -11.66 8.21
N LYS A 59 14.36 -10.98 9.27
CA LYS A 59 14.93 -11.63 10.47
C LYS A 59 13.92 -12.46 11.24
N VAL A 60 12.62 -12.22 11.04
CA VAL A 60 11.53 -12.90 11.74
C VAL A 60 10.62 -13.70 10.81
N GLY A 61 10.98 -13.83 9.53
CA GLY A 61 10.26 -14.64 8.55
C GLY A 61 8.97 -14.01 8.01
N ILE A 62 8.85 -12.67 8.06
CA ILE A 62 7.73 -11.94 7.46
C ILE A 62 8.17 -11.42 6.08
N TYR A 63 7.34 -11.65 5.06
CA TYR A 63 7.57 -11.13 3.72
C TYR A 63 7.02 -9.70 3.58
N VAL A 64 7.79 -8.80 2.97
CA VAL A 64 7.41 -7.40 2.83
C VAL A 64 7.31 -7.01 1.36
N LEU A 65 6.14 -6.51 0.95
CA LEU A 65 6.00 -5.73 -0.26
C LEU A 65 6.40 -4.28 0.04
N THR A 66 7.39 -3.78 -0.68
CA THR A 66 7.88 -2.41 -0.54
C THR A 66 7.25 -1.52 -1.59
N GLY A 67 6.67 -0.40 -1.15
CA GLY A 67 5.84 0.43 -1.99
C GLY A 67 5.51 1.79 -1.39
N ALA A 68 4.46 2.40 -1.92
CA ALA A 68 3.86 3.65 -1.44
C ALA A 68 2.34 3.61 -1.66
N GLU A 69 1.59 4.35 -0.83
CA GLU A 69 0.23 4.78 -1.18
C GLU A 69 0.33 6.12 -1.91
N VAL A 70 -0.10 6.15 -3.15
CA VAL A 70 -0.03 7.31 -4.03
C VAL A 70 -1.35 8.05 -4.04
N THR A 71 -1.30 9.36 -3.72
CA THR A 71 -2.43 10.28 -3.91
C THR A 71 -2.34 10.85 -5.32
N THR A 72 -3.16 10.33 -6.24
CA THR A 72 -3.20 10.81 -7.64
C THR A 72 -3.72 12.24 -7.74
N LYS A 73 -3.60 12.87 -8.91
CA LYS A 73 -4.16 14.20 -9.19
C LYS A 73 -5.67 14.28 -8.95
N GLU A 74 -6.38 13.19 -9.21
CA GLU A 74 -7.81 13.04 -8.96
C GLU A 74 -8.12 12.77 -7.48
N GLU A 75 -7.10 12.82 -6.61
CA GLU A 75 -7.15 12.47 -5.20
C GLU A 75 -7.60 11.02 -4.95
N VAL A 76 -7.50 10.14 -5.96
CA VAL A 76 -7.66 8.68 -5.78
C VAL A 76 -6.39 8.11 -5.17
N HIS A 77 -6.53 7.34 -4.10
CA HIS A 77 -5.42 6.59 -3.53
C HIS A 77 -5.20 5.27 -4.26
N CYS A 78 -3.94 4.93 -4.46
CA CYS A 78 -3.55 3.67 -5.08
C CYS A 78 -2.22 3.16 -4.51
N LEU A 79 -2.13 1.85 -4.29
CA LEU A 79 -0.93 1.20 -3.79
C LEU A 79 -0.07 0.78 -4.98
N ALA A 80 1.22 1.02 -4.85
CA ALA A 80 2.23 0.60 -5.82
C ALA A 80 3.32 -0.20 -5.11
N PHE A 81 3.61 -1.42 -5.57
CA PHE A 81 4.67 -2.27 -4.99
C PHE A 81 5.66 -2.76 -6.03
N PHE A 82 6.90 -2.97 -5.58
CA PHE A 82 8.00 -3.41 -6.42
C PHE A 82 8.80 -4.54 -5.77
N GLU A 83 9.32 -5.46 -6.59
CA GLU A 83 10.10 -6.61 -6.12
C GLU A 83 11.53 -6.21 -5.73
N PHE A 84 12.15 -5.39 -6.59
CA PHE A 84 13.56 -5.04 -6.49
C PHE A 84 13.76 -3.59 -6.05
N GLU A 85 14.81 -3.37 -5.28
CA GLU A 85 15.20 -2.04 -4.78
C GLU A 85 15.40 -1.03 -5.92
N GLY A 86 15.99 -1.45 -7.04
CA GLY A 86 16.19 -0.57 -8.20
C GLY A 86 14.88 -0.06 -8.82
N GLN A 87 13.81 -0.86 -8.82
CA GLN A 87 12.48 -0.43 -9.26
C GLN A 87 11.87 0.55 -8.25
N LEU A 88 11.99 0.23 -6.95
CA LEU A 88 11.51 1.09 -5.87
C LEU A 88 12.17 2.47 -5.92
N SER A 89 13.48 2.55 -6.10
CA SER A 89 14.22 3.82 -6.24
C SER A 89 13.77 4.62 -7.47
N GLN A 90 13.57 3.96 -8.61
CA GLN A 90 13.05 4.62 -9.82
C GLN A 90 11.63 5.13 -9.64
N PHE A 91 10.82 4.46 -8.82
CA PHE A 91 9.49 4.92 -8.47
C PHE A 91 9.52 6.10 -7.50
N GLN A 92 10.39 6.08 -6.48
CA GLN A 92 10.60 7.22 -5.58
C GLN A 92 11.00 8.48 -6.36
N GLN A 93 11.93 8.36 -7.32
CA GLN A 93 12.30 9.49 -8.18
C GLN A 93 11.09 10.05 -8.93
N PHE A 94 10.23 9.19 -9.47
CA PHE A 94 9.00 9.62 -10.12
C PHE A 94 8.06 10.36 -9.14
N LEU A 95 7.89 9.85 -7.92
CA LEU A 95 7.10 10.53 -6.88
C LEU A 95 7.66 11.92 -6.58
N ASP A 96 8.98 12.03 -6.40
CA ASP A 96 9.67 13.30 -6.12
C ASP A 96 9.48 14.34 -7.25
N GLU A 97 9.49 13.89 -8.52
CA GLU A 97 9.23 14.75 -9.67
C GLU A 97 7.76 15.21 -9.76
N GLN A 98 6.83 14.34 -9.38
CA GLN A 98 5.40 14.60 -9.47
C GLN A 98 4.80 15.29 -8.26
N ILE A 99 5.53 15.39 -7.14
CA ILE A 99 4.97 15.92 -5.89
C ILE A 99 4.50 17.38 -6.04
N THR A 100 3.36 17.69 -5.43
CA THR A 100 2.90 19.06 -5.22
C THR A 100 3.54 19.59 -3.94
N ILE A 101 4.30 20.67 -4.04
CA ILE A 101 5.05 21.21 -2.90
C ILE A 101 4.09 22.01 -2.01
N ILE A 102 3.74 21.42 -0.87
CA ILE A 102 3.04 22.08 0.23
C ILE A 102 3.98 22.07 1.44
N PRO A 103 4.56 23.21 1.85
CA PRO A 103 5.49 23.24 2.98
C PRO A 103 4.85 22.79 4.30
N ASN A 104 5.56 21.95 5.04
CA ASN A 104 5.26 21.47 6.39
C ASN A 104 6.53 21.45 7.28
N PRO A 105 7.34 22.53 7.33
CA PRO A 105 8.63 22.51 8.03
C PRO A 105 8.48 22.37 9.56
N ASP A 106 7.38 22.87 10.12
CA ASP A 106 7.13 22.90 11.56
C ASP A 106 6.25 21.72 12.03
N GLY A 107 5.96 20.75 11.15
CA GLY A 107 5.13 19.59 11.47
C GLY A 107 3.67 19.93 11.80
N HIS A 108 3.15 21.06 11.34
CA HIS A 108 1.74 21.45 11.54
C HIS A 108 0.75 20.40 11.03
N PHE A 109 1.11 19.69 9.97
CA PHE A 109 0.30 18.59 9.42
C PHE A 109 0.70 17.22 9.97
N GLY A 110 1.60 17.15 10.96
CA GLY A 110 2.26 15.94 11.44
C GLY A 110 3.72 15.88 11.01
N TYR A 111 4.57 15.23 11.83
CA TYR A 111 5.97 14.99 11.50
C TYR A 111 6.11 13.82 10.52
N GLN A 112 7.12 13.88 9.66
CA GLN A 112 7.36 12.90 8.59
C GLN A 112 8.82 12.41 8.61
N PRO A 113 9.25 11.70 9.67
CA PRO A 113 10.63 11.25 9.81
C PRO A 113 10.94 10.00 8.96
N VAL A 114 12.09 10.05 8.30
CA VAL A 114 12.82 8.87 7.87
C VAL A 114 13.74 8.47 9.01
N VAL A 115 13.69 7.20 9.41
CA VAL A 115 14.39 6.72 10.61
C VAL A 115 15.38 5.59 10.30
N ASP A 116 16.38 5.41 11.18
CA ASP A 116 17.26 4.25 11.16
C ASP A 116 16.72 3.09 12.01
N GLU A 117 17.49 2.00 12.12
CA GLU A 117 17.11 0.81 12.88
C GLU A 117 17.05 0.99 14.41
N ASN A 118 17.50 2.13 14.93
CA ASN A 118 17.43 2.51 16.34
C ASN A 118 16.44 3.67 16.56
N ASP A 119 15.55 3.92 15.61
CA ASP A 119 14.57 5.01 15.61
C ASP A 119 15.20 6.41 15.65
N ASN A 120 16.49 6.56 15.30
CA ASN A 120 17.08 7.89 15.11
C ASN A 120 16.54 8.51 13.82
N ILE A 121 16.17 9.78 13.88
CA ILE A 121 15.70 10.54 12.72
C ILE A 121 16.90 10.86 11.81
N LEU A 122 16.87 10.32 10.59
CA LEU A 122 17.85 10.59 9.54
C LEU A 122 17.49 11.82 8.72
N GLU A 123 16.19 12.02 8.48
CA GLU A 123 15.65 13.09 7.66
C GLU A 123 14.24 13.44 8.16
N LEU A 124 13.89 14.73 8.17
CA LEU A 124 12.50 15.18 8.30
C LEU A 124 12.05 15.72 6.94
N ILE A 125 11.02 15.11 6.36
CA ILE A 125 10.50 15.56 5.06
C ILE A 125 9.76 16.90 5.24
N PRO A 126 10.24 17.99 4.61
CA PRO A 126 9.73 19.34 4.87
C PRO A 126 8.44 19.66 4.11
N ASN A 127 7.96 18.78 3.22
CA ASN A 127 6.75 18.97 2.42
C ASN A 127 5.70 17.93 2.82
N TYR A 128 4.42 18.32 2.83
CA TYR A 128 3.31 17.44 3.16
C TYR A 128 3.14 16.34 2.11
N LEU A 129 3.56 15.12 2.46
CA LEU A 129 3.59 13.98 1.56
C LEU A 129 2.20 13.57 1.03
N PRO A 130 1.10 13.60 1.80
CA PRO A 130 -0.22 13.20 1.31
C PRO A 130 -0.84 14.11 0.24
N ALA A 131 -0.20 15.24 -0.09
CA ALA A 131 -0.67 16.13 -1.15
C ALA A 131 -0.81 15.38 -2.49
N ALA A 132 -1.87 15.68 -3.23
CA ALA A 132 -2.09 15.12 -4.56
C ALA A 132 -0.90 15.37 -5.50
N LEU A 133 -0.50 14.33 -6.23
CA LEU A 133 0.52 14.43 -7.27
C LEU A 133 0.01 15.29 -8.45
N LYS A 134 0.95 15.79 -9.24
CA LYS A 134 0.66 16.37 -10.57
C LYS A 134 0.17 15.32 -11.55
N SER A 135 0.53 14.05 -11.33
CA SER A 135 0.17 12.92 -12.18
C SER A 135 -1.18 12.31 -11.85
N GLY A 136 -1.94 12.01 -12.90
CA GLY A 136 -3.23 11.33 -12.77
C GLY A 136 -3.09 9.81 -12.63
N ILE A 137 -4.19 9.14 -12.30
CA ILE A 137 -4.23 7.68 -12.05
C ILE A 137 -3.64 6.84 -13.20
N HIS A 138 -3.86 7.23 -14.46
CA HIS A 138 -3.30 6.52 -15.61
C HIS A 138 -1.78 6.64 -15.70
N GLU A 139 -1.22 7.81 -15.42
CA GLU A 139 0.24 8.03 -15.49
C GLU A 139 0.94 7.27 -14.37
N VAL A 140 0.35 7.27 -13.16
CA VAL A 140 0.83 6.45 -12.04
C VAL A 140 0.78 4.97 -12.41
N GLN A 141 -0.35 4.47 -12.91
CA GLN A 141 -0.50 3.07 -13.32
C GLN A 141 0.51 2.68 -14.40
N GLN A 142 0.70 3.51 -15.43
CA GLN A 142 1.66 3.27 -16.50
C GLN A 142 3.10 3.23 -15.98
N LYS A 143 3.45 4.11 -15.03
CA LYS A 143 4.77 4.10 -14.41
C LYS A 143 4.99 2.81 -13.61
N VAL A 144 4.00 2.36 -12.85
CA VAL A 144 4.07 1.09 -12.11
C VAL A 144 4.22 -0.09 -13.07
N GLU A 145 3.44 -0.12 -14.15
CA GLU A 145 3.54 -1.17 -15.19
C GLU A 145 4.90 -1.17 -15.89
N CYS A 146 5.45 0.00 -16.24
CA CYS A 146 6.77 0.14 -16.84
C CYS A 146 7.90 -0.40 -15.94
N LEU A 147 7.68 -0.42 -14.63
CA LEU A 147 8.61 -0.95 -13.64
C LEU A 147 8.28 -2.38 -13.22
N ASP A 148 7.38 -3.07 -13.94
CA ASP A 148 6.90 -4.43 -13.64
C ASP A 148 6.29 -4.61 -12.24
N GLY A 149 5.80 -3.51 -11.65
CA GLY A 149 5.23 -3.48 -10.31
C GLY A 149 3.83 -4.09 -10.18
N LEU A 150 3.25 -3.92 -8.99
CA LEU A 150 1.84 -4.17 -8.69
C LEU A 150 1.11 -2.86 -8.52
N PHE A 151 -0.04 -2.70 -9.16
CA PHE A 151 -0.89 -1.52 -9.04
C PHE A 151 -2.27 -1.90 -8.51
N ILE A 152 -2.68 -1.29 -7.39
CA ILE A 152 -3.92 -1.62 -6.69
C ILE A 152 -4.62 -0.31 -6.28
N PRO A 153 -5.74 0.09 -6.91
CA PRO A 153 -6.58 1.16 -6.37
C PRO A 153 -6.98 0.83 -4.92
N ALA A 154 -6.68 1.75 -3.99
CA ALA A 154 -6.86 1.55 -2.57
C ALA A 154 -8.29 1.91 -2.17
N HIS A 155 -8.83 1.20 -1.17
CA HIS A 155 -10.12 1.46 -0.49
C HIS A 155 -11.18 2.14 -1.38
N VAL A 156 -11.44 1.53 -2.55
CA VAL A 156 -12.10 2.15 -3.71
C VAL A 156 -13.52 2.64 -3.46
N ASP A 157 -14.16 2.10 -2.43
CA ASP A 157 -15.51 2.33 -1.95
C ASP A 157 -15.60 3.44 -0.88
N ARG A 158 -14.47 3.99 -0.40
CA ARG A 158 -14.49 5.09 0.57
C ARG A 158 -15.04 6.38 -0.06
N PRO A 159 -15.76 7.20 0.73
CA PRO A 159 -16.27 8.48 0.25
C PRO A 159 -15.16 9.51 -0.03
N ALA A 160 -14.05 9.44 0.73
CA ALA A 160 -12.86 10.24 0.49
C ALA A 160 -11.77 9.35 -0.11
N ASN A 161 -11.08 9.88 -1.12
CA ASN A 161 -9.95 9.25 -1.79
C ASN A 161 -10.19 7.88 -2.47
N GLY A 162 -11.43 7.37 -2.43
CA GLY A 162 -11.83 6.16 -3.14
C GLY A 162 -12.06 6.40 -4.63
N LEU A 163 -11.68 5.43 -5.46
CA LEU A 163 -11.85 5.50 -6.92
C LEU A 163 -13.30 5.81 -7.33
N PHE A 164 -14.29 5.17 -6.69
CA PHE A 164 -15.69 5.36 -7.07
C PHE A 164 -16.28 6.68 -6.59
N SER A 165 -15.81 7.22 -5.46
CA SER A 165 -16.30 8.53 -5.00
C SER A 165 -15.72 9.67 -5.83
N GLN A 166 -14.45 9.57 -6.22
CA GLN A 166 -13.77 10.62 -7.00
C GLN A 166 -14.16 10.59 -8.48
N LEU A 167 -14.25 9.40 -9.08
CA LEU A 167 -14.44 9.26 -10.53
C LEU A 167 -15.84 8.78 -10.92
N GLY A 168 -16.53 8.05 -10.04
CA GLY A 168 -17.83 7.43 -10.34
C GLY A 168 -17.77 6.20 -11.25
N PHE A 169 -16.61 5.88 -11.83
CA PHE A 169 -16.40 4.72 -12.73
C PHE A 169 -14.95 4.26 -12.72
N ILE A 170 -14.70 3.06 -13.23
CA ILE A 170 -13.34 2.56 -13.50
C ILE A 170 -12.87 3.15 -14.85
N PRO A 171 -11.80 3.96 -14.88
CA PRO A 171 -11.30 4.54 -16.12
C PRO A 171 -11.01 3.49 -17.18
N ARG A 172 -11.44 3.75 -18.42
CA ARG A 172 -11.30 2.79 -19.52
C ARG A 172 -9.82 2.51 -19.78
N GLY A 173 -9.45 1.23 -19.75
CA GLY A 173 -8.08 0.78 -20.02
C GLY A 173 -7.13 0.91 -18.83
N LEU A 174 -7.62 1.32 -17.65
CA LEU A 174 -6.85 1.24 -16.42
C LEU A 174 -6.62 -0.24 -16.07
N LYS A 175 -5.37 -0.64 -15.97
CA LYS A 175 -4.97 -1.99 -15.53
C LYS A 175 -4.66 -1.97 -14.05
N PHE A 176 -5.03 -3.02 -13.32
CA PHE A 176 -4.74 -3.18 -11.91
C PHE A 176 -4.69 -4.68 -11.57
N ASP A 177 -3.90 -5.04 -10.56
CA ASP A 177 -3.75 -6.43 -10.13
C ASP A 177 -4.87 -6.85 -9.17
N ALA A 178 -5.46 -5.90 -8.44
CA ALA A 178 -6.61 -6.07 -7.56
C ALA A 178 -7.25 -4.70 -7.26
N MET A 179 -8.35 -4.68 -6.51
CA MET A 179 -8.88 -3.47 -5.86
C MET A 179 -8.96 -3.67 -4.35
N GLY A 180 -8.43 -2.71 -3.59
CA GLY A 180 -8.63 -2.65 -2.15
C GLY A 180 -10.02 -2.13 -1.83
N ILE A 181 -10.76 -2.83 -0.96
CA ILE A 181 -12.03 -2.35 -0.39
C ILE A 181 -11.85 -1.95 1.07
N SER A 182 -12.69 -1.04 1.55
CA SER A 182 -12.65 -0.57 2.92
C SER A 182 -13.09 -1.63 3.92
N GLN A 183 -12.70 -1.43 5.18
CA GLN A 183 -13.11 -2.30 6.28
C GLN A 183 -14.61 -2.35 6.55
N PHE A 184 -15.34 -1.31 6.12
CA PHE A 184 -16.75 -1.13 6.44
C PHE A 184 -17.68 -1.79 5.41
N SER A 185 -17.13 -2.40 4.36
CA SER A 185 -17.90 -2.93 3.25
C SER A 185 -17.64 -4.41 3.01
N SER A 186 -18.72 -5.15 2.74
CA SER A 186 -18.63 -6.55 2.33
C SER A 186 -18.29 -6.66 0.84
N GLU A 187 -17.55 -7.69 0.46
CA GLU A 187 -17.22 -7.97 -0.95
C GLU A 187 -18.48 -8.02 -1.82
N LYS A 188 -19.53 -8.69 -1.32
CA LYS A 188 -20.81 -8.85 -2.00
C LYS A 188 -21.48 -7.50 -2.28
N ASP A 189 -21.43 -6.58 -1.32
CA ASP A 189 -22.07 -5.26 -1.46
C ASP A 189 -21.31 -4.38 -2.44
N VAL A 190 -19.98 -4.34 -2.35
CA VAL A 190 -19.12 -3.58 -3.29
C VAL A 190 -19.33 -4.09 -4.72
N ARG A 191 -19.29 -5.42 -4.93
CA ARG A 191 -19.51 -6.01 -6.26
C ARG A 191 -20.88 -5.66 -6.82
N LYS A 192 -21.93 -5.73 -5.99
CA LYS A 192 -23.30 -5.40 -6.42
C LYS A 192 -23.46 -3.91 -6.72
N HIS A 193 -22.94 -3.05 -5.87
CA HIS A 193 -23.11 -1.60 -5.99
C HIS A 193 -22.34 -1.02 -7.18
N HIS A 194 -21.13 -1.50 -7.42
CA HIS A 194 -20.26 -1.02 -8.51
C HIS A 194 -20.22 -1.93 -9.74
N VAL A 195 -21.05 -2.98 -9.76
CA VAL A 195 -21.20 -3.92 -10.88
C VAL A 195 -19.85 -4.56 -11.28
N LEU A 196 -19.13 -5.10 -10.29
CA LEU A 196 -17.82 -5.72 -10.50
C LEU A 196 -17.95 -7.22 -10.77
N GLY A 197 -17.29 -7.69 -11.84
CA GLY A 197 -17.21 -9.11 -12.18
C GLY A 197 -16.24 -9.89 -11.28
N ASN A 198 -16.40 -11.22 -11.24
CA ASN A 198 -15.61 -12.11 -10.38
C ASN A 198 -14.14 -12.22 -10.81
N GLU A 199 -13.82 -11.83 -12.05
CA GLU A 199 -12.46 -11.71 -12.55
C GLU A 199 -11.66 -10.61 -11.84
N ILE A 200 -12.35 -9.63 -11.23
CA ILE A 200 -11.72 -8.61 -10.40
C ILE A 200 -11.53 -9.16 -9.00
N THR A 201 -10.27 -9.29 -8.63
CA THR A 201 -9.86 -9.60 -7.27
C THR A 201 -10.10 -8.40 -6.36
N LEU A 202 -10.81 -8.63 -5.25
CA LEU A 202 -10.94 -7.67 -4.17
C LEU A 202 -10.02 -8.09 -3.02
N ILE A 203 -9.37 -7.13 -2.38
CA ILE A 203 -8.56 -7.33 -1.19
C ILE A 203 -9.03 -6.39 -0.07
N ARG A 204 -8.77 -6.75 1.18
CA ARG A 204 -9.09 -5.92 2.34
C ARG A 204 -7.91 -5.92 3.30
N ASN A 205 -7.44 -4.73 3.61
CA ASN A 205 -6.25 -4.48 4.43
C ASN A 205 -6.61 -3.45 5.51
N SER A 206 -5.72 -3.27 6.48
CA SER A 206 -6.02 -2.43 7.65
C SER A 206 -6.01 -0.94 7.34
N ASP A 207 -5.19 -0.48 6.39
CA ASP A 207 -4.87 0.95 6.22
C ASP A 207 -4.35 1.51 7.56
N ALA A 208 -3.43 0.75 8.18
CA ALA A 208 -3.00 0.97 9.55
C ALA A 208 -2.17 2.25 9.70
N HIS A 209 -2.61 3.10 10.61
CA HIS A 209 -1.97 4.32 11.08
C HIS A 209 -1.54 4.22 12.55
N ASN A 210 -1.97 3.17 13.26
CA ASN A 210 -1.49 2.80 14.60
C ASN A 210 -1.22 1.31 14.69
N LEU A 211 -0.46 0.90 15.72
CA LEU A 211 -0.02 -0.48 15.86
C LEU A 211 -1.20 -1.44 16.10
N GLN A 212 -2.26 -1.00 16.77
CA GLN A 212 -3.38 -1.87 17.10
C GLN A 212 -4.10 -2.37 15.84
N GLN A 213 -4.22 -1.52 14.81
CA GLN A 213 -4.85 -1.83 13.52
C GLN A 213 -4.14 -2.94 12.73
N ILE A 214 -2.83 -3.11 12.88
CA ILE A 214 -2.05 -4.07 12.11
C ILE A 214 -2.56 -5.50 12.37
N GLY A 215 -3.11 -6.10 11.31
CA GLY A 215 -3.67 -7.45 11.33
C GLY A 215 -5.07 -7.59 11.93
N GLU A 216 -5.76 -6.50 12.28
CA GLU A 216 -7.22 -6.53 12.58
C GLU A 216 -8.01 -6.97 11.34
N ILE A 217 -7.51 -6.58 10.18
CA ILE A 217 -8.07 -6.89 8.87
C ILE A 217 -6.95 -7.40 8.00
N CYS A 218 -7.18 -8.53 7.35
CA CYS A 218 -6.19 -9.15 6.49
C CYS A 218 -6.85 -9.83 5.29
N THR A 219 -6.12 -9.85 4.19
CA THR A 219 -6.43 -10.64 3.02
C THR A 219 -5.81 -12.03 3.17
N SER A 220 -6.57 -13.06 2.80
CA SER A 220 -6.08 -14.43 2.80
C SER A 220 -5.47 -14.77 1.44
N PHE A 221 -4.24 -15.28 1.40
CA PHE A 221 -3.53 -15.66 0.18
C PHE A 221 -3.39 -17.18 0.09
N TRP A 222 -3.79 -17.76 -1.03
CA TRP A 222 -3.64 -19.18 -1.34
C TRP A 222 -2.61 -19.34 -2.46
N MET A 223 -1.36 -19.67 -2.08
CA MET A 223 -0.23 -19.67 -3.02
C MET A 223 0.89 -20.64 -2.66
N GLY A 224 1.89 -20.80 -3.52
CA GLY A 224 2.97 -21.79 -3.37
C GLY A 224 4.03 -21.40 -2.34
N GLY A 225 4.26 -20.10 -2.12
CA GLY A 225 5.25 -19.57 -1.20
C GLY A 225 5.16 -18.04 -1.09
N MET A 226 5.90 -17.45 -0.15
CA MET A 226 5.92 -15.99 0.07
C MET A 226 6.97 -15.32 -0.82
N ASN A 227 6.57 -14.92 -2.03
CA ASN A 227 7.40 -14.11 -2.92
C ASN A 227 6.52 -13.24 -3.83
N PHE A 228 7.13 -12.24 -4.47
CA PHE A 228 6.43 -11.24 -5.29
C PHE A 228 5.63 -11.88 -6.43
N SER A 229 6.21 -12.85 -7.13
CA SER A 229 5.56 -13.54 -8.25
C SER A 229 4.32 -14.32 -7.82
N GLU A 230 4.38 -15.05 -6.69
CA GLU A 230 3.24 -15.77 -6.13
C GLU A 230 2.12 -14.82 -5.69
N ILE A 231 2.47 -13.68 -5.07
CA ILE A 231 1.50 -12.63 -4.71
C ILE A 231 0.85 -12.06 -5.98
N LYS A 232 1.64 -11.69 -6.99
CA LYS A 232 1.14 -11.18 -8.28
C LYS A 232 0.19 -12.18 -8.95
N MET A 233 0.55 -13.46 -8.98
CA MET A 233 -0.32 -14.51 -9.50
C MET A 233 -1.61 -14.68 -8.68
N ALA A 234 -1.54 -14.58 -7.34
CA ALA A 234 -2.71 -14.68 -6.47
C ALA A 234 -3.69 -13.52 -6.68
N LEU A 235 -3.16 -12.29 -6.76
CA LEU A 235 -3.96 -11.09 -7.06
C LEU A 235 -4.62 -11.20 -8.44
N ASN A 236 -3.93 -11.73 -9.44
CA ASN A 236 -4.45 -11.91 -10.80
C ASN A 236 -5.20 -13.25 -11.04
N GLN A 237 -5.47 -14.05 -10.01
CA GLN A 237 -6.15 -15.36 -10.11
C GLN A 237 -5.50 -16.36 -11.08
N GLN A 238 -4.17 -16.36 -11.16
CA GLN A 238 -3.42 -17.15 -12.14
C GLN A 238 -2.93 -18.49 -11.59
N LYS A 239 -2.90 -19.52 -12.43
CA LYS A 239 -2.33 -20.84 -12.12
C LYS A 239 -2.83 -21.42 -10.78
N ASN A 240 -4.12 -21.27 -10.50
CA ASN A 240 -4.79 -21.71 -9.26
C ASN A 240 -4.34 -20.99 -7.98
N ARG A 241 -3.64 -19.85 -8.07
CA ARG A 241 -3.41 -18.96 -6.93
C ARG A 241 -4.58 -17.99 -6.86
N PHE A 242 -5.03 -17.68 -5.66
CA PHE A 242 -6.12 -16.73 -5.46
C PHE A 242 -6.03 -16.08 -4.08
N VAL A 243 -6.81 -15.04 -3.89
CA VAL A 243 -7.03 -14.42 -2.59
C VAL A 243 -8.48 -14.55 -2.18
N GLU A 244 -8.72 -14.46 -0.88
CA GLU A 244 -10.05 -14.50 -0.30
C GLU A 244 -10.18 -13.38 0.74
N VAL A 245 -11.33 -12.69 0.70
CA VAL A 245 -11.68 -11.66 1.67
C VAL A 245 -12.79 -12.20 2.56
N LYS A 246 -12.57 -12.19 3.88
CA LYS A 246 -13.59 -12.60 4.86
C LYS A 246 -14.51 -11.44 5.24
#